data_AF-A0A9X3H6U1-F1
#
_entry.id   AF-A0A9X3H6U1-F1
#
_cell.length_a   1.000
_cell.length_b   1.000
_cell.length_c   1.000
_cell.angle_alpha   90.00
_cell.angle_beta   90.00
_cell.angle_gamma   90.00
#
_symmetry.space_group_name_H-M   'P 1'
#
loop_
_entity.id
_entity.type
_entity.pdbx_description
1 polymer ?
#
loop_
_entity_poly.entity_id
_entity_poly.type
_entity_poly.pdbx_seq_one_letter_code
_entity_poly.pdbx_strand_id
1 'polypeptide(L)'
;MKKVYLMALAALFGSASMAQVSVTFQVDMNGETVSANGVHAAGNWQEEAGFSADWQPGESMMTDDDSDGIYELTVDLPAGSYQFKFINGSDWNPDGTNLGNEGVPGEVAIDGNRFFTVTDWHADALNQPDGFVLPAIPYNGTAPAGKVAVRLNVNMSNETTSEAGVHVAGTIIEPNWTPEYGSCTPFGLNEWGYVTYVDADATYQYKFVNGTTFGVDPDESVSGDCSDGTGNRQIAVGSATVVTESYCYGSCDTCSDPNVTFTVDLSNEDVDNGGFLAGSFNGFSGQPMNDNGDGTYSLALALGEGTYEFKFQNGLGGWEAVPATCAVNGNRELVVGPDPVTANACINQCSEVCVPNPDPANITFQVDMNAETVSPEGVFLIGSFTDPVFQAGALTMTDDNSDGIYEVTYEVSGSPDLQYKYTNGDPNVVDNEESADFEAGGCGTANGIGGWNRTHTRSGEEEVIVVVPFNSCGPLNSNDLEIGSVSIFPNPSNGVSYIDVPNPNGYTLRMNIVDITGKTVRENAVLNTTRYEVNTTDLNPGLYFLNIVNERSQTAVYKLMVQ
;
A
#
# COMPACT_ATOMS: atom_id res chain seq x y z
N MET A 1 25.21 20.72 -52.17
CA MET A 1 24.79 19.55 -52.98
C MET A 1 24.61 18.37 -52.05
N LYS A 2 23.38 17.84 -52.01
CA LYS A 2 22.98 16.43 -51.75
C LYS A 2 23.57 15.66 -50.54
N LYS A 3 22.63 15.26 -49.65
CA LYS A 3 22.36 13.90 -49.12
C LYS A 3 23.47 13.31 -48.20
N VAL A 4 23.24 12.63 -47.08
CA VAL A 4 22.18 11.75 -46.52
C VAL A 4 22.42 11.75 -45.01
N TYR A 5 21.41 11.70 -44.15
CA TYR A 5 21.31 10.82 -42.96
C TYR A 5 19.92 11.04 -42.34
N LEU A 6 18.96 10.29 -42.88
CA LEU A 6 17.71 9.98 -42.20
C LEU A 6 17.84 8.49 -41.86
N MET A 7 18.14 8.16 -40.61
CA MET A 7 17.87 6.83 -40.07
C MET A 7 16.88 7.01 -38.94
N ALA A 8 15.68 6.48 -39.18
CA ALA A 8 14.55 6.49 -38.29
C ALA A 8 14.89 5.76 -36.99
N LEU A 9 14.70 6.45 -35.87
CA LEU A 9 14.54 5.81 -34.58
C LEU A 9 13.07 5.36 -34.50
N ALA A 10 12.77 4.21 -35.09
CA ALA A 10 11.51 3.53 -34.80
C ALA A 10 11.65 2.94 -33.40
N ALA A 11 10.98 3.55 -32.42
CA ALA A 11 10.76 2.92 -31.13
C ALA A 11 9.96 1.64 -31.39
N LEU A 12 10.64 0.48 -31.32
CA LEU A 12 9.96 -0.78 -31.08
C LEU A 12 9.33 -0.67 -29.69
N PHE A 13 8.04 -0.33 -29.62
CA PHE A 13 7.20 -0.88 -28.57
C PHE A 13 7.10 -2.37 -28.86
N GLY A 14 8.08 -3.14 -28.39
CA GLY A 14 7.93 -4.57 -28.25
C GLY A 14 6.90 -4.79 -27.16
N SER A 15 5.65 -5.06 -27.54
CA SER A 15 4.73 -5.79 -26.67
C SER A 15 5.45 -7.08 -26.30
N ALA A 16 5.88 -7.21 -25.06
CA ALA A 16 6.32 -8.50 -24.55
C ALA A 16 5.12 -9.44 -24.66
N SER A 17 5.13 -10.34 -25.63
CA SER A 17 4.20 -11.46 -25.67
C SER A 17 4.57 -12.35 -24.48
N MET A 18 3.75 -12.37 -23.44
CA MET A 18 3.88 -13.39 -22.40
C MET A 18 3.66 -14.76 -23.04
N ALA A 19 4.47 -15.75 -22.69
CA ALA A 19 4.31 -17.09 -23.22
C ALA A 19 3.02 -17.69 -22.65
N GLN A 20 2.11 -18.12 -23.52
CA GLN A 20 0.89 -18.82 -23.11
C GLN A 20 1.14 -20.34 -23.13
N VAL A 21 0.56 -21.04 -22.16
CA VAL A 21 0.63 -22.48 -21.97
C VAL A 21 -0.71 -23.07 -22.40
N SER A 22 -0.66 -24.10 -23.25
CA SER A 22 -1.86 -24.87 -23.59
C SER A 22 -2.22 -25.77 -22.40
N VAL A 23 -3.37 -25.50 -21.78
CA VAL A 23 -3.88 -26.22 -20.59
C VAL A 23 -5.13 -27.00 -20.97
N THR A 24 -5.13 -28.31 -20.70
CA THR A 24 -6.27 -29.19 -20.94
C THR A 24 -6.95 -29.56 -19.62
N PHE A 25 -8.19 -29.12 -19.45
CA PHE A 25 -9.08 -29.54 -18.38
C PHE A 25 -9.72 -30.89 -18.73
N GLN A 26 -9.80 -31.81 -17.78
CA GLN A 26 -10.44 -33.12 -17.96
C GLN A 26 -11.35 -33.46 -16.77
N VAL A 27 -12.55 -33.99 -17.03
CA VAL A 27 -13.46 -34.51 -16.00
C VAL A 27 -14.08 -35.82 -16.44
N ASP A 28 -14.06 -36.82 -15.56
CA ASP A 28 -14.70 -38.11 -15.82
C ASP A 28 -16.18 -38.07 -15.41
N MET A 29 -17.06 -38.23 -16.40
CA MET A 29 -18.51 -38.19 -16.24
C MET A 29 -19.17 -39.57 -16.32
N ASN A 30 -18.41 -40.68 -16.36
CA ASN A 30 -18.95 -42.04 -16.53
C ASN A 30 -19.93 -42.47 -15.41
N GLY A 31 -19.90 -41.81 -14.25
CA GLY A 31 -20.82 -42.02 -13.13
C GLY A 31 -22.07 -41.11 -13.14
N GLU A 32 -22.12 -40.14 -14.04
CA GLU A 32 -23.07 -39.04 -13.99
C GLU A 32 -24.09 -39.09 -15.14
N THR A 33 -25.27 -38.49 -14.93
CA THR A 33 -26.16 -38.16 -16.04
C THR A 33 -25.77 -36.80 -16.59
N VAL A 34 -25.20 -36.77 -17.79
CA VAL A 34 -24.79 -35.52 -18.44
C VAL A 34 -26.02 -34.69 -18.82
N SER A 35 -25.98 -33.41 -18.46
CA SER A 35 -27.01 -32.42 -18.77
C SER A 35 -27.18 -32.26 -20.27
N ALA A 36 -28.41 -31.99 -20.72
CA ALA A 36 -28.67 -31.63 -22.11
C ALA A 36 -27.98 -30.32 -22.54
N ASN A 37 -27.60 -29.49 -21.57
CA ASN A 37 -26.82 -28.27 -21.82
C ASN A 37 -25.31 -28.52 -21.85
N GLY A 38 -24.85 -29.77 -21.69
CA GLY A 38 -23.44 -30.14 -21.76
C GLY A 38 -22.67 -29.97 -20.44
N VAL A 39 -21.36 -30.14 -20.51
CA VAL A 39 -20.41 -30.02 -19.40
C VAL A 39 -19.53 -28.79 -19.65
N HIS A 40 -19.23 -28.01 -18.62
CA HIS A 40 -18.39 -26.81 -18.70
C HIS A 40 -17.38 -26.77 -17.55
N ALA A 41 -16.36 -25.92 -17.67
CA ALA A 41 -15.43 -25.60 -16.59
C ALA A 41 -15.39 -24.09 -16.35
N ALA A 42 -15.65 -23.60 -15.14
CA ALA A 42 -15.59 -22.17 -14.82
C ALA A 42 -14.57 -21.87 -13.74
N GLY A 43 -13.92 -20.71 -13.83
CA GLY A 43 -12.84 -20.32 -12.93
C GLY A 43 -12.33 -18.91 -13.17
N ASN A 44 -11.30 -18.52 -12.43
CA ASN A 44 -10.59 -17.23 -12.55
C ASN A 44 -9.57 -17.20 -13.71
N TRP A 45 -9.74 -18.09 -14.68
CA TRP A 45 -8.87 -18.25 -15.86
C TRP A 45 -9.61 -17.89 -17.16
N GLN A 46 -10.93 -17.69 -17.10
CA GLN A 46 -11.76 -17.59 -18.29
C GLN A 46 -11.50 -16.28 -19.02
N GLU A 47 -11.37 -15.15 -18.32
CA GLU A 47 -11.04 -13.88 -18.96
C GLU A 47 -9.67 -13.93 -19.66
N GLU A 48 -8.67 -14.55 -19.01
CA GLU A 48 -7.33 -14.76 -19.58
C GLU A 48 -7.33 -15.70 -20.79
N ALA A 49 -8.22 -16.70 -20.81
CA ALA A 49 -8.46 -17.57 -21.96
C ALA A 49 -9.32 -16.93 -23.08
N GLY A 50 -9.75 -15.67 -22.91
CA GLY A 50 -10.49 -14.91 -23.91
C GLY A 50 -12.02 -15.05 -23.85
N PHE A 51 -12.58 -15.55 -22.75
CA PHE A 51 -14.02 -15.55 -22.48
C PHE A 51 -14.50 -14.18 -21.97
N SER A 52 -15.82 -14.02 -21.77
CA SER A 52 -16.39 -12.70 -21.50
C SER A 52 -16.06 -12.15 -20.11
N ALA A 53 -15.91 -13.04 -19.12
CA ALA A 53 -15.54 -12.76 -17.75
C ALA A 53 -15.15 -14.07 -17.04
N ASP A 54 -14.58 -13.93 -15.85
CA ASP A 54 -14.35 -15.06 -14.95
C ASP A 54 -15.64 -15.63 -14.33
N TRP A 55 -15.56 -16.91 -13.91
CA TRP A 55 -16.62 -17.64 -13.21
C TRP A 55 -17.97 -17.70 -13.95
N GLN A 56 -17.93 -17.80 -15.28
CA GLN A 56 -19.12 -17.94 -16.12
C GLN A 56 -19.43 -19.43 -16.40
N PRO A 57 -20.52 -20.00 -15.86
CA PRO A 57 -20.75 -21.45 -15.83
C PRO A 57 -21.17 -22.07 -17.18
N GLY A 58 -21.43 -21.28 -18.22
CA GLY A 58 -21.99 -21.74 -19.50
C GLY A 58 -21.22 -21.31 -20.74
N GLU A 59 -20.02 -20.73 -20.62
CA GLU A 59 -19.27 -20.21 -21.78
C GLU A 59 -18.20 -21.18 -22.31
N SER A 60 -17.63 -22.00 -21.42
CA SER A 60 -16.45 -22.85 -21.62
C SER A 60 -16.86 -24.33 -21.72
N MET A 61 -17.59 -24.66 -22.79
CA MET A 61 -18.11 -26.01 -23.03
C MET A 61 -16.98 -27.02 -23.28
N MET A 62 -17.07 -28.17 -22.63
CA MET A 62 -16.16 -29.31 -22.77
C MET A 62 -16.78 -30.37 -23.71
N THR A 63 -15.95 -31.17 -24.36
CA THR A 63 -16.36 -32.19 -25.35
C THR A 63 -15.84 -33.57 -24.99
N ASP A 64 -16.60 -34.61 -25.34
CA ASP A 64 -16.21 -36.03 -25.27
C ASP A 64 -16.17 -36.56 -26.71
N ASP A 65 -15.09 -36.22 -27.43
CA ASP A 65 -14.98 -36.46 -28.87
C ASP A 65 -14.70 -37.93 -29.21
N ASP A 66 -14.11 -38.70 -28.28
CA ASP A 66 -13.78 -40.11 -28.46
C ASP A 66 -14.78 -41.08 -27.79
N SER A 67 -15.78 -40.53 -27.08
CA SER A 67 -16.87 -41.26 -26.44
C SER A 67 -16.40 -42.21 -25.33
N ASP A 68 -15.35 -41.84 -24.60
CA ASP A 68 -14.86 -42.57 -23.42
C ASP A 68 -15.47 -42.07 -22.10
N GLY A 69 -16.26 -40.99 -22.15
CA GLY A 69 -16.95 -40.38 -21.02
C GLY A 69 -16.09 -39.37 -20.24
N ILE A 70 -14.88 -39.08 -20.70
CA ILE A 70 -14.03 -37.99 -20.22
C ILE A 70 -14.30 -36.76 -21.08
N TYR A 71 -14.74 -35.69 -20.44
CA TYR A 71 -14.97 -34.41 -21.11
C TYR A 71 -13.73 -33.56 -20.99
N GLU A 72 -13.34 -32.93 -22.11
CA GLU A 72 -12.10 -32.17 -22.23
C GLU A 72 -12.33 -30.75 -22.76
N LEU A 73 -11.50 -29.81 -22.32
CA LEU A 73 -11.39 -28.46 -22.88
C LEU A 73 -9.93 -28.01 -22.83
N THR A 74 -9.39 -27.58 -23.97
CA THR A 74 -8.04 -27.01 -24.06
C THR A 74 -8.13 -25.50 -24.30
N VAL A 75 -7.39 -24.73 -23.49
CA VAL A 75 -7.28 -23.26 -23.58
C VAL A 75 -5.84 -22.82 -23.38
N ASP A 76 -5.50 -21.61 -23.83
CA ASP A 76 -4.18 -21.03 -23.63
C ASP A 76 -4.21 -20.09 -22.43
N LEU A 77 -3.37 -20.34 -21.41
CA LEU A 77 -3.30 -19.56 -20.17
C LEU A 77 -1.89 -19.03 -19.94
N PRO A 78 -1.72 -17.79 -19.43
CA PRO A 78 -0.43 -17.31 -18.97
C PRO A 78 0.01 -18.04 -17.68
N ALA A 79 1.26 -17.81 -17.25
CA ALA A 79 1.71 -18.25 -15.93
C ALA A 79 0.87 -17.58 -14.83
N GLY A 80 0.46 -18.34 -13.83
CA GLY A 80 -0.48 -17.88 -12.81
C GLY A 80 -1.04 -19.01 -11.96
N SER A 81 -1.74 -18.65 -10.89
CA SER A 81 -2.47 -19.61 -10.06
C SER A 81 -3.97 -19.47 -10.30
N TYR A 82 -4.61 -20.60 -10.59
CA TYR A 82 -5.99 -20.63 -11.04
C TYR A 82 -6.82 -21.55 -10.15
N GLN A 83 -8.08 -21.16 -9.94
CA GLN A 83 -9.11 -21.95 -9.31
C GLN A 83 -10.24 -22.21 -10.30
N PHE A 84 -10.87 -23.36 -10.22
CA PHE A 84 -11.95 -23.75 -11.13
C PHE A 84 -12.91 -24.78 -10.53
N LYS A 85 -14.03 -24.97 -11.22
CA LYS A 85 -15.02 -26.04 -10.98
C LYS A 85 -15.55 -26.59 -12.29
N PHE A 86 -15.96 -27.85 -12.27
CA PHE A 86 -16.78 -28.41 -13.33
C PHE A 86 -18.27 -28.15 -13.12
N ILE A 87 -18.99 -27.91 -14.21
CA ILE A 87 -20.43 -27.67 -14.25
C ILE A 87 -21.07 -28.73 -15.14
N ASN A 88 -22.08 -29.43 -14.62
CA ASN A 88 -22.92 -30.32 -15.42
C ASN A 88 -24.21 -29.59 -15.78
N GLY A 89 -24.16 -28.78 -16.84
CA GLY A 89 -25.19 -27.81 -17.22
C GLY A 89 -24.57 -26.50 -17.69
N SER A 90 -25.30 -25.39 -17.60
CA SER A 90 -24.86 -24.06 -18.04
C SER A 90 -25.01 -22.97 -16.97
N ASP A 91 -25.38 -23.37 -15.75
CA ASP A 91 -25.77 -22.45 -14.66
C ASP A 91 -25.27 -22.99 -13.32
N TRP A 92 -24.97 -22.10 -12.37
CA TRP A 92 -24.54 -22.48 -11.02
C TRP A 92 -25.62 -23.19 -10.21
N ASN A 93 -26.90 -22.92 -10.51
CA ASN A 93 -28.03 -23.46 -9.77
C ASN A 93 -29.28 -23.63 -10.64
N PRO A 94 -29.27 -24.55 -11.62
CA PRO A 94 -30.35 -24.68 -12.59
C PRO A 94 -31.71 -25.04 -11.95
N ASP A 95 -31.72 -25.74 -10.80
CA ASP A 95 -32.92 -26.27 -10.15
C ASP A 95 -33.17 -25.77 -8.72
N GLY A 96 -32.42 -24.77 -8.24
CA GLY A 96 -32.52 -24.28 -6.85
C GLY A 96 -31.90 -25.21 -5.80
N THR A 97 -31.20 -26.27 -6.22
CA THR A 97 -30.66 -27.36 -5.41
C THR A 97 -29.13 -27.48 -5.44
N ASN A 98 -28.41 -26.58 -6.12
CA ASN A 98 -26.96 -26.63 -6.40
C ASN A 98 -26.48 -27.85 -7.23
N LEU A 99 -27.37 -28.59 -7.88
CA LEU A 99 -27.04 -29.82 -8.61
C LEU A 99 -26.31 -29.63 -9.96
N GLY A 100 -26.14 -28.40 -10.45
CA GLY A 100 -25.33 -28.11 -11.64
C GLY A 100 -23.85 -27.85 -11.34
N ASN A 101 -23.49 -27.70 -10.07
CA ASN A 101 -22.15 -27.32 -9.62
C ASN A 101 -21.43 -28.49 -8.95
N GLU A 102 -20.14 -28.65 -9.26
CA GLU A 102 -19.31 -29.62 -8.57
C GLU A 102 -19.12 -29.26 -7.08
N GLY A 103 -19.46 -30.22 -6.22
CA GLY A 103 -19.09 -30.26 -4.82
C GLY A 103 -17.69 -30.83 -4.66
N VAL A 104 -16.67 -30.00 -4.93
CA VAL A 104 -15.27 -30.38 -4.76
C VAL A 104 -15.02 -30.76 -3.29
N PRO A 105 -14.53 -31.98 -3.01
CA PRO A 105 -14.24 -32.40 -1.64
C PRO A 105 -13.19 -31.50 -0.98
N GLY A 106 -13.40 -31.14 0.28
CA GLY A 106 -12.57 -30.15 0.99
C GLY A 106 -11.09 -30.53 1.07
N GLU A 107 -10.79 -31.84 1.05
CA GLU A 107 -9.43 -32.37 1.08
C GLU A 107 -8.59 -31.97 -0.13
N VAL A 108 -9.22 -31.71 -1.26
CA VAL A 108 -8.58 -31.33 -2.53
C VAL A 108 -9.05 -29.95 -3.03
N ALA A 109 -9.65 -29.16 -2.14
CA ALA A 109 -10.20 -27.85 -2.47
C ALA A 109 -9.47 -26.71 -1.75
N ILE A 110 -9.41 -25.56 -2.41
CA ILE A 110 -9.15 -24.24 -1.81
C ILE A 110 -10.40 -23.40 -2.07
N ASP A 111 -10.94 -22.76 -1.04
CA ASP A 111 -12.19 -21.99 -1.12
C ASP A 111 -13.37 -22.76 -1.74
N GLY A 112 -13.36 -24.09 -1.62
CA GLY A 112 -14.35 -24.98 -2.22
C GLY A 112 -14.18 -25.21 -3.73
N ASN A 113 -13.06 -24.80 -4.33
CA ASN A 113 -12.73 -24.95 -5.75
C ASN A 113 -11.51 -25.87 -5.94
N ARG A 114 -11.42 -26.48 -7.13
CA ARG A 114 -10.18 -27.12 -7.61
C ARG A 114 -9.16 -26.03 -7.94
N PHE A 115 -7.88 -26.35 -7.93
CA PHE A 115 -6.82 -25.38 -8.15
C PHE A 115 -5.62 -25.99 -8.86
N PHE A 116 -4.84 -25.13 -9.54
CA PHE A 116 -3.59 -25.48 -10.19
C PHE A 116 -2.73 -24.23 -10.42
N THR A 117 -1.45 -24.44 -10.67
CA THR A 117 -0.51 -23.36 -11.02
C THR A 117 0.12 -23.64 -12.37
N VAL A 118 0.05 -22.65 -13.26
CA VAL A 118 0.75 -22.62 -14.54
C VAL A 118 2.06 -21.86 -14.34
N THR A 119 3.16 -22.43 -14.80
CA THR A 119 4.49 -21.81 -14.77
C THR A 119 5.05 -21.71 -16.17
N ASP A 120 6.03 -20.82 -16.38
CA ASP A 120 6.73 -20.66 -17.66
C ASP A 120 7.36 -21.95 -18.18
N TRP A 121 7.66 -22.90 -17.28
CA TRP A 121 8.19 -24.20 -17.65
C TRP A 121 7.20 -25.02 -18.50
N HIS A 122 5.89 -24.88 -18.26
CA HIS A 122 4.86 -25.56 -19.04
C HIS A 122 4.74 -25.02 -20.49
N ALA A 123 5.28 -23.82 -20.76
CA ALA A 123 5.28 -23.24 -22.11
C ALA A 123 6.35 -23.86 -23.04
N ASP A 124 7.30 -24.62 -22.47
CA ASP A 124 8.34 -25.27 -23.26
C ASP A 124 7.82 -26.56 -23.90
N ALA A 125 7.41 -26.45 -25.17
CA ALA A 125 6.93 -27.57 -25.99
C ALA A 125 7.95 -28.73 -26.15
N LEU A 126 9.23 -28.53 -25.81
CA LEU A 126 10.20 -29.62 -25.75
C LEU A 126 10.01 -30.50 -24.51
N ASN A 127 9.46 -29.95 -23.43
CA ASN A 127 9.25 -30.63 -22.16
C ASN A 127 7.83 -31.18 -22.02
N GLN A 128 6.82 -30.52 -22.61
CA GLN A 128 5.43 -30.98 -22.66
C GLN A 128 4.84 -30.86 -24.07
N PRO A 129 4.98 -31.89 -24.93
CA PRO A 129 4.49 -31.83 -26.32
C PRO A 129 2.96 -31.75 -26.44
N ASP A 130 2.24 -32.19 -25.42
CA ASP A 130 0.77 -32.18 -25.35
C ASP A 130 0.23 -31.02 -24.48
N GLY A 131 1.10 -30.10 -24.04
CA GLY A 131 0.76 -29.05 -23.09
C GLY A 131 0.57 -29.55 -21.65
N PHE A 132 0.00 -28.70 -20.80
CA PHE A 132 -0.29 -29.03 -19.41
C PHE A 132 -1.68 -29.68 -19.28
N VAL A 133 -1.72 -31.00 -19.13
CA VAL A 133 -2.97 -31.76 -19.02
C VAL A 133 -3.30 -32.00 -17.55
N LEU A 134 -4.43 -31.46 -17.09
CA LEU A 134 -4.98 -31.77 -15.77
C LEU A 134 -5.60 -33.16 -15.79
N PRO A 135 -5.48 -33.94 -14.70
CA PRO A 135 -5.94 -35.32 -14.70
C PRO A 135 -7.47 -35.42 -14.73
N ALA A 136 -7.98 -36.40 -15.47
CA ALA A 136 -9.39 -36.77 -15.48
C ALA A 136 -9.84 -37.32 -14.11
N ILE A 137 -10.49 -36.46 -13.32
CA ILE A 137 -11.03 -36.81 -12.00
C ILE A 137 -12.55 -37.01 -12.15
N PRO A 138 -13.15 -38.03 -11.51
CA PRO A 138 -14.60 -38.18 -11.49
C PRO A 138 -15.28 -36.91 -10.96
N TYR A 139 -16.42 -36.53 -11.55
CA TYR A 139 -17.21 -35.40 -11.06
C TYR A 139 -17.52 -35.55 -9.55
N ASN A 140 -17.27 -34.49 -8.76
CA ASN A 140 -17.31 -34.50 -7.28
C ASN A 140 -16.29 -35.42 -6.58
N GLY A 141 -15.37 -36.02 -7.34
CA GLY A 141 -14.37 -36.96 -6.86
C GLY A 141 -13.07 -36.28 -6.43
N THR A 142 -12.25 -37.04 -5.69
CA THR A 142 -10.95 -36.57 -5.21
C THR A 142 -9.78 -36.97 -6.11
N ALA A 143 -9.83 -38.12 -6.80
CA ALA A 143 -8.71 -38.67 -7.54
C ALA A 143 -9.14 -39.44 -8.80
N PRO A 144 -8.28 -39.55 -9.83
CA PRO A 144 -8.50 -40.42 -10.97
C PRO A 144 -8.67 -41.89 -10.58
N ALA A 145 -9.30 -42.67 -11.46
CA ALA A 145 -9.54 -44.09 -11.23
C ALA A 145 -8.25 -44.85 -10.89
N GLY A 146 -8.26 -45.59 -9.78
CA GLY A 146 -7.12 -46.39 -9.32
C GLY A 146 -6.01 -45.60 -8.60
N LYS A 147 -6.18 -44.29 -8.40
CA LYS A 147 -5.26 -43.44 -7.64
C LYS A 147 -5.90 -42.92 -6.36
N VAL A 148 -5.05 -42.40 -5.48
CA VAL A 148 -5.44 -41.71 -4.24
C VAL A 148 -4.85 -40.30 -4.28
N ALA A 149 -5.68 -39.30 -3.98
CA ALA A 149 -5.24 -37.92 -3.89
C ALA A 149 -4.45 -37.68 -2.60
N VAL A 150 -3.35 -36.97 -2.73
CA VAL A 150 -2.54 -36.49 -1.63
C VAL A 150 -2.36 -34.99 -1.78
N ARG A 151 -2.87 -34.23 -0.82
CA ARG A 151 -2.60 -32.80 -0.68
C ARG A 151 -1.45 -32.60 0.29
N LEU A 152 -0.36 -32.05 -0.22
CA LEU A 152 0.81 -31.63 0.54
C LEU A 152 0.68 -30.16 0.86
N ASN A 153 0.84 -29.79 2.13
CA ASN A 153 0.82 -28.41 2.62
C ASN A 153 2.16 -28.05 3.25
N VAL A 154 2.58 -26.80 3.07
CA VAL A 154 3.75 -26.21 3.73
C VAL A 154 3.47 -24.77 4.11
N ASN A 155 3.94 -24.39 5.29
CA ASN A 155 3.94 -23.00 5.75
C ASN A 155 5.36 -22.41 5.55
N MET A 156 5.42 -21.30 4.81
CA MET A 156 6.63 -20.58 4.46
C MET A 156 6.89 -19.37 5.37
N SER A 157 6.22 -19.24 6.52
CA SER A 157 6.23 -18.01 7.33
C SER A 157 7.60 -17.59 7.85
N ASN A 158 8.54 -18.54 7.97
CA ASN A 158 9.92 -18.29 8.39
C ASN A 158 10.90 -18.08 7.22
N GLU A 159 10.41 -18.09 5.99
CA GLU A 159 11.23 -18.06 4.77
C GLU A 159 10.83 -16.90 3.86
N THR A 160 11.82 -16.24 3.24
CA THR A 160 11.53 -15.40 2.07
C THR A 160 11.19 -16.32 0.91
N THR A 161 9.97 -16.26 0.40
CA THR A 161 9.56 -17.11 -0.72
C THR A 161 10.21 -16.63 -2.03
N SER A 162 10.71 -17.58 -2.83
CA SER A 162 11.29 -17.34 -4.15
C SER A 162 10.26 -16.77 -5.12
N GLU A 163 10.70 -15.90 -6.04
CA GLU A 163 9.85 -15.38 -7.12
C GLU A 163 9.31 -16.50 -8.03
N ALA A 164 10.04 -17.62 -8.12
CA ALA A 164 9.58 -18.79 -8.87
C ALA A 164 8.48 -19.58 -8.12
N GLY A 165 8.23 -19.29 -6.84
CA GLY A 165 7.28 -20.01 -6.00
C GLY A 165 7.89 -21.25 -5.32
N VAL A 166 7.02 -22.00 -4.64
CA VAL A 166 7.38 -23.23 -3.91
C VAL A 166 7.03 -24.46 -4.74
N HIS A 167 7.89 -25.46 -4.74
CA HIS A 167 7.71 -26.69 -5.50
C HIS A 167 7.86 -27.93 -4.62
N VAL A 168 7.23 -29.02 -5.01
CA VAL A 168 7.43 -30.36 -4.45
C VAL A 168 8.31 -31.17 -5.40
N ALA A 169 9.22 -31.96 -4.84
CA ALA A 169 9.93 -32.99 -5.58
C ALA A 169 10.10 -34.23 -4.72
N GLY A 170 9.95 -35.41 -5.32
CA GLY A 170 10.00 -36.66 -4.57
C GLY A 170 9.61 -37.86 -5.40
N THR A 171 9.45 -39.00 -4.73
CA THR A 171 8.83 -40.19 -5.33
C THR A 171 7.31 -40.08 -5.43
N ILE A 172 6.73 -39.01 -4.86
CA ILE A 172 5.28 -38.74 -4.83
C ILE A 172 4.78 -37.98 -6.07
N ILE A 173 5.69 -37.51 -6.93
CA ILE A 173 5.38 -36.80 -8.17
C ILE A 173 6.04 -37.52 -9.35
N GLU A 174 5.51 -37.35 -10.56
CA GLU A 174 6.13 -37.89 -11.78
C GLU A 174 6.37 -36.75 -12.78
N PRO A 175 7.60 -36.60 -13.33
CA PRO A 175 8.79 -37.38 -13.06
C PRO A 175 9.32 -37.24 -11.63
N ASN A 176 9.77 -38.36 -11.06
CA ASN A 176 10.31 -38.37 -9.70
C ASN A 176 11.47 -37.38 -9.54
N TRP A 177 11.49 -36.66 -8.42
CA TRP A 177 12.54 -35.70 -8.05
C TRP A 177 12.78 -34.57 -9.08
N THR A 178 11.71 -34.07 -9.70
CA THR A 178 11.76 -32.93 -10.64
C THR A 178 10.86 -31.78 -10.13
N PRO A 179 11.43 -30.78 -9.42
CA PRO A 179 10.62 -29.75 -8.77
C PRO A 179 9.73 -28.97 -9.74
N GLU A 180 10.16 -28.77 -10.98
CA GLU A 180 9.41 -28.04 -12.02
C GLU A 180 8.01 -28.60 -12.28
N TYR A 181 7.80 -29.90 -12.02
CA TYR A 181 6.49 -30.58 -12.18
C TYR A 181 5.60 -30.51 -10.93
N GLY A 182 6.17 -30.08 -9.80
CA GLY A 182 5.51 -30.05 -8.49
C GLY A 182 5.13 -28.65 -8.02
N SER A 183 4.75 -27.74 -8.92
CA SER A 183 4.47 -26.34 -8.56
C SER A 183 3.30 -26.21 -7.58
N CYS A 184 3.58 -25.68 -6.39
CA CYS A 184 2.58 -25.46 -5.36
C CYS A 184 1.76 -24.21 -5.65
N THR A 185 0.50 -24.23 -5.23
CA THR A 185 -0.41 -23.09 -5.30
C THR A 185 -0.48 -22.40 -3.93
N PRO A 186 -0.32 -21.07 -3.86
CA PRO A 186 -0.55 -20.32 -2.63
C PRO A 186 -2.04 -20.23 -2.32
N PHE A 187 -2.44 -20.43 -1.07
CA PHE A 187 -3.85 -20.42 -0.67
C PHE A 187 -4.15 -19.74 0.67
N GLY A 188 -3.15 -19.12 1.25
CA GLY A 188 -3.26 -18.36 2.47
C GLY A 188 -2.01 -17.51 2.70
N LEU A 189 -1.99 -16.82 3.83
CA LEU A 189 -0.81 -16.11 4.30
C LEU A 189 0.32 -17.10 4.56
N ASN A 190 1.32 -17.12 3.69
CA ASN A 190 2.47 -18.04 3.71
C ASN A 190 2.12 -19.54 3.54
N GLU A 191 0.86 -19.87 3.22
CA GLU A 191 0.44 -21.26 3.02
C GLU A 191 0.45 -21.64 1.55
N TRP A 192 1.14 -22.75 1.28
CA TRP A 192 1.29 -23.32 -0.06
C TRP A 192 0.88 -24.78 -0.05
N GLY A 193 0.39 -25.27 -1.19
CA GLY A 193 0.18 -26.70 -1.32
C GLY A 193 0.02 -27.21 -2.72
N TYR A 194 0.07 -28.53 -2.82
CA TYR A 194 0.15 -29.26 -4.07
C TYR A 194 -0.66 -30.55 -3.95
N VAL A 195 -1.48 -30.84 -4.95
CA VAL A 195 -2.27 -32.07 -5.02
C VAL A 195 -1.64 -33.00 -6.06
N THR A 196 -1.30 -34.21 -5.63
CA THR A 196 -0.79 -35.29 -6.49
C THR A 196 -1.64 -36.55 -6.35
N TYR A 197 -1.51 -37.46 -7.30
CA TYR A 197 -2.30 -38.69 -7.40
C TYR A 197 -1.39 -39.90 -7.49
N VAL A 198 -1.42 -40.72 -6.44
CA VAL A 198 -0.47 -41.83 -6.27
C VAL A 198 -1.18 -43.17 -6.04
N ASP A 199 -0.42 -44.27 -6.07
CA ASP A 199 -0.98 -45.58 -5.77
C ASP A 199 -1.24 -45.74 -4.27
N ALA A 200 -2.31 -46.46 -3.94
CA ALA A 200 -2.63 -46.82 -2.56
C ALA A 200 -1.63 -47.86 -2.00
N ASP A 201 -1.63 -47.99 -0.68
CA ASP A 201 -0.85 -48.98 0.08
C ASP A 201 0.67 -48.88 -0.15
N ALA A 202 1.16 -47.64 -0.32
CA ALA A 202 2.56 -47.32 -0.56
C ALA A 202 3.06 -46.18 0.34
N THR A 203 4.37 -46.09 0.51
CA THR A 203 5.04 -44.97 1.18
C THR A 203 5.81 -44.16 0.16
N TYR A 204 5.60 -42.85 0.20
CA TYR A 204 6.23 -41.90 -0.69
C TYR A 204 7.13 -40.94 0.09
N GLN A 205 8.16 -40.44 -0.58
CA GLN A 205 9.10 -39.46 -0.06
C GLN A 205 8.99 -38.18 -0.87
N TYR A 206 9.19 -37.05 -0.22
CA TYR A 206 9.17 -35.75 -0.87
C TYR A 206 9.95 -34.69 -0.11
N LYS A 207 10.21 -33.59 -0.80
CA LYS A 207 10.76 -32.34 -0.28
C LYS A 207 10.02 -31.17 -0.90
N PHE A 208 9.86 -30.11 -0.14
CA PHE A 208 9.62 -28.77 -0.66
C PHE A 208 10.94 -28.11 -1.09
N VAL A 209 10.88 -27.37 -2.19
CA VAL A 209 11.96 -26.58 -2.78
C VAL A 209 11.44 -25.15 -2.91
N ASN A 210 12.15 -24.18 -2.31
CA ASN A 210 11.82 -22.76 -2.41
C ASN A 210 12.45 -22.17 -3.68
N GLY A 211 11.89 -22.56 -4.83
CA GLY A 211 12.44 -22.37 -6.17
C GLY A 211 12.22 -23.61 -7.03
N THR A 212 12.91 -23.73 -8.16
CA THR A 212 12.70 -24.80 -9.15
C THR A 212 13.87 -25.78 -9.29
N THR A 213 15.06 -25.43 -8.81
CA THR A 213 16.29 -26.15 -9.15
C THR A 213 17.06 -26.64 -7.92
N PHE A 214 17.21 -27.97 -7.78
CA PHE A 214 18.03 -28.56 -6.72
C PHE A 214 19.48 -28.10 -6.73
N GLY A 215 20.01 -27.79 -5.55
CA GLY A 215 21.40 -27.34 -5.37
C GLY A 215 21.68 -25.91 -5.82
N VAL A 216 20.68 -25.23 -6.38
CA VAL A 216 20.69 -23.79 -6.67
C VAL A 216 19.75 -23.08 -5.70
N ASP A 217 18.50 -23.54 -5.67
CA ASP A 217 17.48 -23.04 -4.78
C ASP A 217 17.52 -23.78 -3.43
N PRO A 218 17.11 -23.14 -2.32
CA PRO A 218 16.98 -23.82 -1.05
C PRO A 218 16.03 -25.01 -1.18
N ASP A 219 16.49 -26.21 -0.82
CA ASP A 219 15.67 -27.41 -0.66
C ASP A 219 15.62 -27.83 0.81
N GLU A 220 14.46 -28.28 1.28
CA GLU A 220 14.28 -28.55 2.70
C GLU A 220 15.03 -29.80 3.15
N SER A 221 15.46 -29.82 4.42
CA SER A 221 15.98 -31.02 5.08
C SER A 221 15.35 -31.17 6.45
N VAL A 222 14.44 -32.13 6.60
CA VAL A 222 13.64 -32.31 7.81
C VAL A 222 14.18 -33.39 8.74
N SER A 223 13.96 -33.23 10.04
CA SER A 223 14.21 -34.25 11.06
C SER A 223 12.99 -34.39 11.97
N GLY A 224 12.79 -35.59 12.54
CA GLY A 224 11.63 -35.87 13.40
C GLY A 224 10.61 -36.80 12.76
N ASP A 225 9.36 -36.72 13.21
CA ASP A 225 8.33 -37.74 12.94
C ASP A 225 7.89 -37.78 11.47
N CYS A 226 7.93 -36.65 10.77
CA CYS A 226 7.62 -36.58 9.34
C CYS A 226 8.81 -36.95 8.44
N SER A 227 10.00 -37.20 9.00
CA SER A 227 11.23 -37.48 8.26
C SER A 227 11.41 -38.97 7.96
N ASP A 228 11.97 -39.30 6.81
CA ASP A 228 12.43 -40.66 6.46
C ASP A 228 13.77 -41.04 7.11
N GLY A 229 14.35 -40.14 7.91
CA GLY A 229 15.66 -40.30 8.56
C GLY A 229 16.85 -39.94 7.66
N THR A 230 16.62 -39.53 6.41
CA THR A 230 17.64 -39.06 5.47
C THR A 230 17.48 -37.59 5.09
N GLY A 231 16.48 -36.91 5.64
CA GLY A 231 16.20 -35.49 5.40
C GLY A 231 14.99 -35.23 4.51
N ASN A 232 14.36 -36.27 3.95
CA ASN A 232 13.13 -36.12 3.19
C ASN A 232 11.92 -36.26 4.10
N ARG A 233 10.81 -35.62 3.72
CA ARG A 233 9.51 -35.95 4.29
C ARG A 233 9.05 -37.30 3.77
N GLN A 234 8.31 -38.05 4.58
CA GLN A 234 7.68 -39.32 4.18
C GLN A 234 6.19 -39.34 4.51
N ILE A 235 5.42 -40.02 3.67
CA ILE A 235 3.99 -40.20 3.87
C ILE A 235 3.55 -41.60 3.46
N ALA A 236 2.76 -42.24 4.31
CA ALA A 236 2.11 -43.51 3.99
C ALA A 236 0.71 -43.24 3.45
N VAL A 237 0.43 -43.72 2.24
CA VAL A 237 -0.84 -43.52 1.54
C VAL A 237 -1.61 -44.83 1.56
N GLY A 238 -2.76 -44.83 2.22
CA GLY A 238 -3.71 -45.94 2.22
C GLY A 238 -4.72 -45.80 1.09
N SER A 239 -5.96 -46.23 1.30
CA SER A 239 -7.04 -46.13 0.30
C SER A 239 -7.87 -44.85 0.37
N ALA A 240 -7.64 -44.00 1.37
CA ALA A 240 -8.35 -42.73 1.55
C ALA A 240 -7.47 -41.55 1.14
N THR A 241 -8.09 -40.46 0.66
CA THR A 241 -7.42 -39.20 0.39
C THR A 241 -6.65 -38.72 1.62
N VAL A 242 -5.44 -38.21 1.39
CA VAL A 242 -4.53 -37.75 2.44
C VAL A 242 -4.32 -36.25 2.32
N VAL A 243 -4.38 -35.55 3.45
CA VAL A 243 -4.01 -34.14 3.56
C VAL A 243 -2.95 -34.04 4.64
N THR A 244 -1.79 -33.45 4.34
CA THR A 244 -0.75 -33.26 5.35
C THR A 244 -1.05 -32.06 6.23
N GLU A 245 -0.58 -32.13 7.47
CA GLU A 245 -0.47 -30.95 8.32
C GLU A 245 0.40 -29.88 7.65
N SER A 246 0.10 -28.60 7.92
CA SER A 246 0.86 -27.46 7.40
C SER A 246 2.07 -27.20 8.30
N TYR A 247 3.12 -28.00 8.14
CA TYR A 247 4.37 -27.82 8.87
C TYR A 247 5.19 -26.67 8.30
N CYS A 248 6.08 -26.07 9.11
CA CYS A 248 7.04 -25.13 8.57
C CYS A 248 7.94 -25.80 7.54
N TYR A 249 8.33 -25.02 6.53
CA TYR A 249 9.43 -25.33 5.66
C TYR A 249 10.66 -25.79 6.47
N GLY A 250 11.26 -26.93 6.11
CA GLY A 250 12.43 -27.45 6.82
C GLY A 250 12.16 -28.06 8.22
N SER A 251 10.91 -28.14 8.67
CA SER A 251 10.55 -28.72 9.96
C SER A 251 9.41 -29.75 9.90
N CYS A 252 9.38 -30.65 10.88
CA CYS A 252 8.22 -31.51 11.17
C CYS A 252 7.28 -30.90 12.23
N ASP A 253 7.54 -29.66 12.65
CA ASP A 253 6.71 -28.90 13.57
C ASP A 253 5.91 -27.83 12.82
N THR A 254 4.74 -27.46 13.36
CA THR A 254 3.93 -26.34 12.87
C THR A 254 4.60 -25.00 13.20
N CYS A 255 4.34 -23.97 12.40
CA CYS A 255 4.91 -22.66 12.64
C CYS A 255 4.36 -22.00 13.90
N SER A 256 5.26 -21.37 14.64
CA SER A 256 4.92 -20.45 15.72
C SER A 256 4.64 -19.09 15.09
N ASP A 257 3.45 -18.94 14.52
CA ASP A 257 2.99 -17.67 13.98
C ASP A 257 2.22 -16.94 15.09
N PRO A 258 2.86 -16.04 15.86
CA PRO A 258 2.16 -15.30 16.90
C PRO A 258 1.04 -14.46 16.30
N ASN A 259 0.00 -14.26 17.11
CA ASN A 259 -1.10 -13.42 16.73
C ASN A 259 -0.67 -11.94 16.77
N VAL A 260 -0.67 -11.29 15.62
CA VAL A 260 -0.40 -9.87 15.44
C VAL A 260 -1.72 -9.14 15.31
N THR A 261 -2.01 -8.23 16.24
CA THR A 261 -3.22 -7.40 16.17
C THR A 261 -2.86 -6.01 15.67
N PHE A 262 -3.36 -5.66 14.49
CA PHE A 262 -3.28 -4.31 13.96
C PHE A 262 -4.50 -3.53 14.40
N THR A 263 -4.30 -2.35 14.97
CA THR A 263 -5.38 -1.44 15.36
C THR A 263 -5.11 -0.06 14.79
N VAL A 264 -6.08 0.50 14.07
CA VAL A 264 -6.06 1.89 13.62
C VAL A 264 -7.17 2.68 14.27
N ASP A 265 -6.84 3.87 14.76
CA ASP A 265 -7.81 4.84 15.23
C ASP A 265 -8.15 5.81 14.10
N LEU A 266 -9.43 5.87 13.75
CA LEU A 266 -10.01 6.74 12.74
C LEU A 266 -10.89 7.84 13.37
N SER A 267 -10.85 8.05 14.69
CA SER A 267 -11.75 8.98 15.39
C SER A 267 -11.65 10.43 14.92
N ASN A 268 -10.53 10.79 14.29
CA ASN A 268 -10.24 12.11 13.75
C ASN A 268 -10.70 12.30 12.31
N GLU A 269 -11.17 11.25 11.65
CA GLU A 269 -11.53 11.23 10.24
C GLU A 269 -13.04 11.05 10.07
N ASP A 270 -13.55 11.50 8.92
CA ASP A 270 -14.85 11.07 8.44
C ASP A 270 -14.71 9.66 7.86
N VAL A 271 -15.17 8.65 8.58
CA VAL A 271 -14.99 7.25 8.20
C VAL A 271 -15.79 6.92 6.94
N ASP A 272 -15.10 6.49 5.87
CA ASP A 272 -15.69 6.04 4.62
C ASP A 272 -15.74 4.51 4.58
N ASN A 273 -16.88 3.91 4.90
CA ASN A 273 -17.08 2.45 4.81
C ASN A 273 -16.08 1.57 5.61
N GLY A 274 -15.44 2.13 6.64
CA GLY A 274 -14.66 1.39 7.65
C GLY A 274 -13.15 1.34 7.39
N GLY A 275 -12.40 0.77 8.34
CA GLY A 275 -10.95 0.61 8.25
C GLY A 275 -10.52 -0.62 7.47
N PHE A 276 -9.42 -0.49 6.72
CA PHE A 276 -8.76 -1.60 6.01
C PHE A 276 -7.26 -1.66 6.33
N LEU A 277 -6.70 -2.87 6.27
CA LEU A 277 -5.28 -3.16 6.42
C LEU A 277 -4.70 -3.71 5.12
N ALA A 278 -3.59 -3.14 4.66
CA ALA A 278 -2.84 -3.62 3.51
C ALA A 278 -1.34 -3.69 3.87
N GLY A 279 -0.63 -4.72 3.44
CA GLY A 279 0.80 -4.82 3.71
C GLY A 279 1.52 -5.86 2.87
N SER A 280 2.82 -6.03 3.09
CA SER A 280 3.66 -6.98 2.36
C SER A 280 3.13 -8.41 2.45
N PHE A 281 2.47 -8.76 3.55
CA PHE A 281 1.86 -10.06 3.79
C PHE A 281 0.64 -10.35 2.90
N ASN A 282 -0.02 -9.35 2.31
CA ASN A 282 -1.17 -9.56 1.42
C ASN A 282 -1.04 -8.83 0.07
N GLY A 283 0.19 -8.57 -0.36
CA GLY A 283 0.47 -7.87 -1.62
C GLY A 283 -0.08 -6.44 -1.66
N PHE A 284 -0.19 -5.77 -0.52
CA PHE A 284 -0.81 -4.46 -0.36
C PHE A 284 -2.28 -4.39 -0.83
N SER A 285 -3.01 -5.51 -0.75
CA SER A 285 -4.45 -5.52 -0.97
C SER A 285 -5.20 -5.13 0.31
N GLY A 286 -6.24 -4.31 0.21
CA GLY A 286 -7.01 -3.85 1.37
C GLY A 286 -7.88 -4.97 1.95
N GLN A 287 -7.59 -5.38 3.18
CA GLN A 287 -8.40 -6.33 3.95
C GLN A 287 -9.27 -5.57 4.97
N PRO A 288 -10.59 -5.83 5.03
CA PRO A 288 -11.48 -5.14 5.95
C PRO A 288 -11.16 -5.48 7.41
N MET A 289 -11.20 -4.46 8.27
CA MET A 289 -10.98 -4.57 9.71
C MET A 289 -12.30 -4.54 10.48
N ASN A 290 -12.31 -5.07 11.71
CA ASN A 290 -13.49 -5.06 12.56
C ASN A 290 -13.62 -3.71 13.29
N ASP A 291 -14.80 -3.11 13.26
CA ASP A 291 -15.13 -1.91 14.06
C ASP A 291 -15.26 -2.28 15.54
N ASN A 292 -14.49 -1.63 16.42
CA ASN A 292 -14.53 -1.86 17.85
C ASN A 292 -15.63 -1.04 18.57
N GLY A 293 -16.30 -0.12 17.85
CA GLY A 293 -17.40 0.71 18.36
C GLY A 293 -16.96 1.95 19.15
N ASP A 294 -15.66 2.27 19.13
CA ASP A 294 -15.06 3.41 19.84
C ASP A 294 -14.24 4.33 18.92
N GLY A 295 -14.38 4.19 17.59
CA GLY A 295 -13.60 4.90 16.59
C GLY A 295 -12.35 4.15 16.13
N THR A 296 -12.01 3.03 16.78
CA THR A 296 -10.89 2.17 16.39
C THR A 296 -11.35 0.94 15.60
N TYR A 297 -10.49 0.48 14.70
CA TYR A 297 -10.69 -0.69 13.86
C TYR A 297 -9.55 -1.68 14.06
N SER A 298 -9.84 -2.97 14.18
CA SER A 298 -8.83 -4.00 14.46
C SER A 298 -8.90 -5.23 13.54
N LEU A 299 -7.73 -5.77 13.21
CA LEU A 299 -7.58 -7.04 12.50
C LEU A 299 -6.42 -7.84 13.11
N ALA A 300 -6.67 -9.11 13.41
CA ALA A 300 -5.66 -10.02 13.92
C ALA A 300 -5.22 -10.99 12.83
N LEU A 301 -3.91 -11.09 12.61
CA LEU A 301 -3.27 -11.99 11.65
C LEU A 301 -2.25 -12.86 12.37
N ALA A 302 -2.16 -14.13 11.99
CA ALA A 302 -1.03 -14.98 12.37
C ALA A 302 0.12 -14.69 11.40
N LEU A 303 1.18 -14.04 11.88
CA LEU A 303 2.35 -13.69 11.08
C LEU A 303 3.59 -14.33 11.71
N GLY A 304 4.46 -14.90 10.87
CA GLY A 304 5.75 -15.44 11.32
C GLY A 304 6.71 -14.35 11.81
N GLU A 305 7.84 -14.76 12.36
CA GLU A 305 8.89 -13.83 12.73
C GLU A 305 9.46 -13.13 11.49
N GLY A 306 9.54 -11.80 11.52
CA GLY A 306 9.98 -11.05 10.35
C GLY A 306 9.68 -9.56 10.43
N THR A 307 10.06 -8.85 9.37
CA THR A 307 9.75 -7.42 9.20
C THR A 307 8.69 -7.26 8.11
N TYR A 308 7.61 -6.56 8.44
CA TYR A 308 6.48 -6.33 7.55
C TYR A 308 6.27 -4.84 7.34
N GLU A 309 6.13 -4.42 6.09
CA GLU A 309 5.64 -3.08 5.75
C GLU A 309 4.12 -3.12 5.57
N PHE A 310 3.40 -2.11 6.06
CA PHE A 310 1.94 -2.05 6.00
C PHE A 310 1.41 -0.61 6.00
N LYS A 311 0.14 -0.45 5.62
CA LYS A 311 -0.63 0.79 5.67
C LYS A 311 -2.09 0.53 6.00
N PHE A 312 -2.71 1.51 6.62
CA PHE A 312 -4.16 1.54 6.79
C PHE A 312 -4.86 2.30 5.65
N GLN A 313 -6.15 2.01 5.49
CA GLN A 313 -7.02 2.78 4.63
C GLN A 313 -8.31 3.14 5.38
N ASN A 314 -8.79 4.36 5.18
CA ASN A 314 -10.15 4.79 5.54
C ASN A 314 -11.03 4.62 4.30
N GLY A 315 -11.75 3.51 4.22
CA GLY A 315 -12.38 3.06 2.98
C GLY A 315 -11.39 2.41 2.03
N LEU A 316 -11.89 1.51 1.18
CA LEU A 316 -11.04 0.81 0.22
C LEU A 316 -10.44 1.81 -0.78
N GLY A 317 -9.11 1.91 -0.78
CA GLY A 317 -8.37 2.88 -1.60
C GLY A 317 -8.14 4.25 -0.94
N GLY A 318 -8.75 4.52 0.22
CA GLY A 318 -8.50 5.73 1.03
C GLY A 318 -7.21 5.60 1.84
N TRP A 319 -6.07 5.53 1.16
CA TRP A 319 -4.76 5.28 1.76
C TRP A 319 -4.34 6.34 2.77
N GLU A 320 -3.80 5.90 3.90
CA GLU A 320 -3.18 6.84 4.84
C GLU A 320 -1.94 7.53 4.25
N ALA A 321 -1.68 8.75 4.69
CA ALA A 321 -0.46 9.49 4.46
C ALA A 321 0.46 9.34 5.69
N VAL A 322 1.28 8.28 5.71
CA VAL A 322 2.23 8.04 6.82
C VAL A 322 3.26 9.18 6.85
N PRO A 323 3.40 9.91 7.98
CA PRO A 323 4.38 11.00 8.03
C PRO A 323 5.81 10.47 7.88
N ALA A 324 6.65 11.21 7.16
CA ALA A 324 8.01 10.80 6.80
C ALA A 324 8.90 10.46 8.01
N THR A 325 8.58 10.97 9.20
CA THR A 325 9.31 10.70 10.45
C THR A 325 9.12 9.27 10.98
N CYS A 326 8.07 8.57 10.57
CA CYS A 326 7.82 7.17 10.93
C CYS A 326 7.52 6.29 9.70
N ALA A 327 7.74 6.81 8.49
CA ALA A 327 7.57 6.05 7.27
C ALA A 327 8.88 5.35 6.87
N VAL A 328 8.76 4.09 6.48
CA VAL A 328 9.77 3.33 5.73
C VAL A 328 9.18 3.11 4.34
N ASN A 329 9.82 3.65 3.30
CA ASN A 329 9.32 3.61 1.92
C ASN A 329 7.88 4.14 1.73
N GLY A 330 7.43 5.06 2.61
CA GLY A 330 6.05 5.59 2.59
C GLY A 330 5.02 4.71 3.31
N ASN A 331 5.46 3.61 3.93
CA ASN A 331 4.66 2.65 4.68
C ASN A 331 5.04 2.66 6.17
N ARG A 332 4.22 2.05 7.02
CA ARG A 332 4.58 1.71 8.41
C ARG A 332 5.39 0.40 8.40
N GLU A 333 6.25 0.21 9.38
CA GLU A 333 7.06 -1.01 9.57
C GLU A 333 6.74 -1.66 10.91
N LEU A 334 6.57 -2.98 10.92
CA LEU A 334 6.41 -3.81 12.11
C LEU A 334 7.42 -4.95 12.10
N VAL A 335 8.13 -5.14 13.22
CA VAL A 335 8.95 -6.33 13.46
C VAL A 335 8.18 -7.29 14.36
N VAL A 336 7.93 -8.49 13.86
CA VAL A 336 7.27 -9.58 14.58
C VAL A 336 8.34 -10.51 15.14
N GLY A 337 8.31 -10.71 16.46
CA GLY A 337 9.11 -11.70 17.17
C GLY A 337 8.28 -12.94 17.54
N PRO A 338 8.71 -13.80 18.48
CA PRO A 338 8.02 -15.05 18.80
C PRO A 338 6.71 -14.89 19.61
N ASP A 339 6.50 -13.71 20.20
CA ASP A 339 5.36 -13.44 21.07
C ASP A 339 4.27 -12.62 20.35
N PRO A 340 2.98 -12.77 20.72
CA PRO A 340 1.91 -11.91 20.21
C PRO A 340 2.23 -10.42 20.38
N VAL A 341 1.97 -9.64 19.33
CA VAL A 341 2.25 -8.19 19.30
C VAL A 341 1.01 -7.42 18.85
N THR A 342 0.86 -6.20 19.36
CA THR A 342 -0.18 -5.27 18.94
C THR A 342 0.46 -4.04 18.31
N ALA A 343 0.12 -3.76 17.06
CA ALA A 343 0.53 -2.57 16.35
C ALA A 343 -0.62 -1.56 16.36
N ASN A 344 -0.50 -0.54 17.21
CA ASN A 344 -1.48 0.54 17.29
C ASN A 344 -1.01 1.73 16.45
N ALA A 345 -1.94 2.36 15.74
CA ALA A 345 -1.67 3.53 14.94
C ALA A 345 -2.84 4.50 14.97
N CYS A 346 -2.52 5.79 14.90
CA CYS A 346 -3.47 6.83 14.53
C CYS A 346 -3.30 7.10 13.06
N ILE A 347 -4.39 7.11 12.30
CA ILE A 347 -4.29 7.35 10.86
C ILE A 347 -3.65 8.73 10.59
N ASN A 348 -2.78 8.79 9.58
CA ASN A 348 -2.02 9.98 9.20
C ASN A 348 -1.11 10.56 10.30
N GLN A 349 -0.86 9.82 11.39
CA GLN A 349 -0.01 10.27 12.51
C GLN A 349 1.01 9.20 12.90
N CYS A 350 2.15 9.65 13.45
CA CYS A 350 3.19 8.77 13.99
C CYS A 350 3.00 8.43 15.47
N SER A 351 2.11 9.13 16.17
CA SER A 351 1.89 8.92 17.60
C SER A 351 1.06 7.66 17.85
N GLU A 352 1.40 6.91 18.89
CA GLU A 352 0.57 5.79 19.39
C GLU A 352 -0.72 6.29 20.07
N VAL A 353 -0.72 7.55 20.52
CA VAL A 353 -1.89 8.22 21.11
C VAL A 353 -2.32 9.33 20.17
N CYS A 354 -3.55 9.29 19.72
CA CYS A 354 -4.01 10.21 18.69
C CYS A 354 -4.09 11.62 19.22
N VAL A 355 -3.49 12.53 18.47
CA VAL A 355 -3.63 13.96 18.71
C VAL A 355 -4.91 14.39 17.98
N PRO A 356 -5.91 14.96 18.66
CA PRO A 356 -7.09 15.48 18.00
C PRO A 356 -6.70 16.51 16.93
N ASN A 357 -7.42 16.49 15.81
CA ASN A 357 -7.29 17.51 14.79
C ASN A 357 -7.65 18.90 15.38
N PRO A 358 -6.98 19.99 14.95
CA PRO A 358 -7.37 21.34 15.37
C PRO A 358 -8.81 21.66 14.94
N ASP A 359 -9.48 22.57 15.65
CA ASP A 359 -10.84 22.99 15.30
C ASP A 359 -10.89 23.58 13.87
N PRO A 360 -12.02 23.46 13.14
CA PRO A 360 -12.17 24.13 11.85
C PRO A 360 -12.01 25.64 11.96
N ALA A 361 -11.21 26.25 11.09
CA ALA A 361 -10.97 27.68 11.11
C ALA A 361 -10.67 28.25 9.72
N ASN A 362 -10.98 29.54 9.54
CA ASN A 362 -10.67 30.26 8.31
C ASN A 362 -9.17 30.54 8.19
N ILE A 363 -8.58 30.12 7.08
CA ILE A 363 -7.20 30.44 6.72
C ILE A 363 -7.22 31.28 5.43
N THR A 364 -6.57 32.42 5.47
CA THR A 364 -6.37 33.29 4.30
C THR A 364 -5.02 32.98 3.67
N PHE A 365 -5.06 32.41 2.47
CA PHE A 365 -3.90 32.14 1.64
C PHE A 365 -3.65 33.31 0.69
N GLN A 366 -2.37 33.68 0.52
CA GLN A 366 -1.97 34.85 -0.25
C GLN A 366 -0.71 34.55 -1.07
N VAL A 367 -0.68 35.00 -2.32
CA VAL A 367 0.50 34.89 -3.20
C VAL A 367 0.74 36.19 -3.96
N ASP A 368 1.99 36.63 -4.01
CA ASP A 368 2.41 37.82 -4.75
C ASP A 368 2.74 37.44 -6.20
N MET A 369 1.98 38.02 -7.14
CA MET A 369 2.09 37.77 -8.57
C MET A 369 2.75 38.94 -9.32
N ASN A 370 3.29 39.95 -8.63
CA ASN A 370 3.86 41.15 -9.27
C ASN A 370 5.05 40.86 -10.19
N ALA A 371 5.77 39.75 -9.96
CA ALA A 371 6.87 39.29 -10.81
C ALA A 371 6.40 38.46 -12.01
N GLU A 372 5.13 38.07 -12.04
CA GLU A 372 4.57 37.13 -13.00
C GLU A 372 3.64 37.84 -14.00
N THR A 373 3.46 37.22 -15.17
CA THR A 373 2.33 37.55 -16.03
C THR A 373 1.16 36.67 -15.63
N VAL A 374 0.12 37.27 -15.03
CA VAL A 374 -1.07 36.52 -14.60
C VAL A 374 -1.83 35.98 -15.81
N SER A 375 -2.14 34.68 -15.77
CA SER A 375 -2.93 33.98 -16.77
C SER A 375 -4.34 34.56 -16.86
N PRO A 376 -4.93 34.69 -18.06
CA PRO A 376 -6.32 35.11 -18.20
C PRO A 376 -7.33 34.12 -17.58
N GLU A 377 -6.90 32.90 -17.28
CA GLU A 377 -7.70 31.88 -16.59
C GLU A 377 -7.72 32.08 -15.07
N GLY A 378 -6.83 32.92 -14.52
CA GLY A 378 -6.79 33.28 -13.11
C GLY A 378 -5.69 32.59 -12.30
N VAL A 379 -5.70 32.86 -11.00
CA VAL A 379 -4.79 32.28 -10.00
C VAL A 379 -5.61 31.41 -9.06
N PHE A 380 -5.12 30.22 -8.74
CA PHE A 380 -5.84 29.27 -7.89
C PHE A 380 -4.96 28.73 -6.76
N LEU A 381 -5.62 28.33 -5.68
CA LEU A 381 -5.06 27.55 -4.59
C LEU A 381 -5.55 26.10 -4.70
N ILE A 382 -4.62 25.15 -4.64
CA ILE A 382 -4.91 23.71 -4.58
C ILE A 382 -4.20 23.11 -3.37
N GLY A 383 -4.80 22.13 -2.70
CA GLY A 383 -4.12 21.51 -1.57
C GLY A 383 -4.80 20.29 -0.96
N SER A 384 -4.12 19.73 0.03
CA SER A 384 -4.57 18.59 0.85
C SER A 384 -5.92 18.79 1.55
N PHE A 385 -6.37 20.04 1.71
CA PHE A 385 -7.61 20.42 2.40
C PHE A 385 -8.74 20.87 1.46
N THR A 386 -8.50 20.91 0.15
CA THR A 386 -9.57 21.22 -0.80
C THR A 386 -10.45 19.99 -1.01
N ASP A 387 -11.69 20.21 -1.44
CA ASP A 387 -12.62 19.12 -1.76
C ASP A 387 -13.15 19.25 -3.21
N PRO A 388 -12.78 18.33 -4.13
CA PRO A 388 -11.83 17.23 -3.94
C PRO A 388 -10.38 17.70 -3.73
N VAL A 389 -9.52 16.83 -3.23
CA VAL A 389 -8.14 17.17 -2.88
C VAL A 389 -7.33 17.63 -4.11
N PHE A 390 -6.49 18.65 -3.94
CA PHE A 390 -5.64 19.26 -4.97
C PHE A 390 -6.40 19.80 -6.20
N GLN A 391 -6.00 19.43 -7.44
CA GLN A 391 -6.38 20.12 -8.68
C GLN A 391 -7.89 20.16 -8.90
N ALA A 392 -8.61 19.10 -8.51
CA ALA A 392 -10.04 18.99 -8.72
C ALA A 392 -10.88 19.89 -7.81
N GLY A 393 -10.36 20.30 -6.65
CA GLY A 393 -11.01 21.23 -5.71
C GLY A 393 -10.40 22.62 -5.70
N ALA A 394 -9.76 23.03 -6.79
CA ALA A 394 -9.08 24.31 -6.88
C ALA A 394 -9.96 25.50 -6.49
N LEU A 395 -9.43 26.36 -5.62
CA LEU A 395 -10.09 27.56 -5.11
C LEU A 395 -9.58 28.79 -5.86
N THR A 396 -10.49 29.58 -6.43
CA THR A 396 -10.13 30.81 -7.14
C THR A 396 -9.64 31.89 -6.18
N MET A 397 -8.51 32.53 -6.50
CA MET A 397 -7.96 33.66 -5.75
C MET A 397 -8.25 34.99 -6.46
N THR A 398 -8.40 36.07 -5.69
CA THR A 398 -8.76 37.40 -6.20
C THR A 398 -7.76 38.48 -5.79
N ASP A 399 -7.54 39.46 -6.65
CA ASP A 399 -6.80 40.70 -6.39
C ASP A 399 -7.79 41.89 -6.42
N ASP A 400 -8.67 41.94 -5.43
CA ASP A 400 -9.77 42.91 -5.38
C ASP A 400 -9.28 44.35 -5.16
N ASN A 401 -8.09 44.51 -4.57
CA ASN A 401 -7.51 45.81 -4.23
C ASN A 401 -6.51 46.32 -5.30
N SER A 402 -6.18 45.48 -6.29
CA SER A 402 -5.26 45.76 -7.40
C SER A 402 -3.83 46.07 -6.98
N ASP A 403 -3.32 45.41 -5.94
CA ASP A 403 -1.93 45.50 -5.48
C ASP A 403 -1.02 44.36 -6.00
N GLY A 404 -1.59 43.42 -6.77
CA GLY A 404 -0.89 42.28 -7.35
C GLY A 404 -0.73 41.09 -6.41
N ILE A 405 -1.32 41.15 -5.21
CA ILE A 405 -1.42 40.04 -4.27
C ILE A 405 -2.79 39.39 -4.46
N TYR A 406 -2.77 38.09 -4.75
CA TYR A 406 -3.98 37.30 -4.91
C TYR A 406 -4.27 36.59 -3.59
N GLU A 407 -5.53 36.64 -3.15
CA GLU A 407 -5.96 36.12 -1.85
C GLU A 407 -7.18 35.21 -1.98
N VAL A 408 -7.28 34.21 -1.09
CA VAL A 408 -8.51 33.44 -0.85
C VAL A 408 -8.59 33.03 0.62
N THR A 409 -9.78 33.15 1.21
CA THR A 409 -10.06 32.64 2.56
C THR A 409 -10.88 31.37 2.46
N TYR A 410 -10.45 30.31 3.13
CA TYR A 410 -11.11 29.01 3.13
C TYR A 410 -11.18 28.45 4.55
N GLU A 411 -12.32 27.86 4.92
CA GLU A 411 -12.49 27.19 6.21
C GLU A 411 -11.82 25.81 6.12
N VAL A 412 -10.67 25.67 6.79
CA VAL A 412 -9.88 24.44 6.78
C VAL A 412 -10.25 23.60 8.01
N SER A 413 -10.58 22.34 7.81
CA SER A 413 -10.79 21.31 8.83
C SER A 413 -9.84 20.12 8.62
N GLY A 414 -9.81 19.16 9.56
CA GLY A 414 -8.99 17.95 9.44
C GLY A 414 -7.53 18.15 9.88
N SER A 415 -6.58 17.57 9.15
CA SER A 415 -5.15 17.53 9.52
C SER A 415 -4.60 18.89 9.99
N PRO A 416 -3.73 18.91 11.02
CA PRO A 416 -2.97 20.11 11.37
C PRO A 416 -1.97 20.49 10.27
N ASP A 417 -1.39 19.52 9.58
CA ASP A 417 -0.38 19.75 8.56
C ASP A 417 -1.02 19.76 7.18
N LEU A 418 -0.85 20.86 6.48
CA LEU A 418 -1.38 21.15 5.16
C LEU A 418 -0.25 21.13 4.13
N GLN A 419 -0.48 20.46 3.02
CA GLN A 419 0.29 20.65 1.79
C GLN A 419 -0.55 21.39 0.75
N TYR A 420 0.04 22.34 0.04
CA TYR A 420 -0.66 23.15 -0.97
C TYR A 420 0.27 23.71 -2.05
N LYS A 421 -0.31 24.24 -3.12
CA LYS A 421 0.35 24.99 -4.19
C LYS A 421 -0.54 26.11 -4.70
N TYR A 422 0.09 27.10 -5.31
CA TYR A 422 -0.58 28.05 -6.18
C TYR A 422 -0.47 27.62 -7.65
N THR A 423 -1.47 27.95 -8.46
CA THR A 423 -1.42 27.79 -9.92
C THR A 423 -1.72 29.11 -10.61
N ASN A 424 -1.06 29.35 -11.75
CA ASN A 424 -1.27 30.53 -12.60
C ASN A 424 -1.84 30.10 -13.96
N GLY A 425 -3.14 29.84 -14.00
CA GLY A 425 -3.87 29.22 -15.11
C GLY A 425 -4.60 27.94 -14.70
N ASP A 426 -5.13 27.18 -15.67
CA ASP A 426 -5.81 25.89 -15.46
C ASP A 426 -5.02 24.99 -14.48
N PRO A 427 -5.59 24.67 -13.30
CA PRO A 427 -4.96 23.81 -12.30
C PRO A 427 -4.66 22.39 -12.78
N ASN A 428 -5.27 21.92 -13.86
CA ASN A 428 -5.03 20.59 -14.42
C ASN A 428 -3.84 20.53 -15.39
N VAL A 429 -3.19 21.67 -15.65
CA VAL A 429 -1.99 21.76 -16.49
C VAL A 429 -0.78 21.94 -15.59
N VAL A 430 0.09 20.92 -15.55
CA VAL A 430 1.26 20.87 -14.65
C VAL A 430 2.18 22.09 -14.80
N ASP A 431 2.34 22.63 -16.01
CA ASP A 431 3.19 23.81 -16.27
C ASP A 431 2.65 25.11 -15.62
N ASN A 432 1.37 25.12 -15.20
CA ASN A 432 0.78 26.26 -14.49
C ASN A 432 1.00 26.18 -12.97
N GLU A 433 1.39 25.03 -12.44
CA GLU A 433 1.68 24.85 -11.01
C GLU A 433 3.03 25.46 -10.62
N GLU A 434 3.18 25.77 -9.34
CA GLU A 434 4.49 26.04 -8.78
C GLU A 434 5.46 24.85 -8.92
N SER A 435 6.71 25.16 -9.28
CA SER A 435 7.80 24.23 -9.61
C SER A 435 9.09 24.49 -8.82
N ALA A 436 9.10 25.45 -7.88
CA ALA A 436 10.27 25.73 -7.06
C ALA A 436 10.58 24.59 -6.08
N ASP A 437 11.87 24.44 -5.74
CA ASP A 437 12.33 23.49 -4.73
C ASP A 437 12.04 24.04 -3.32
N PHE A 438 10.80 23.84 -2.87
CA PHE A 438 10.33 24.34 -1.58
C PHE A 438 10.95 23.61 -0.39
N GLU A 439 11.44 22.38 -0.59
CA GLU A 439 12.18 21.64 0.43
C GLU A 439 13.54 22.29 0.67
N ALA A 440 14.31 22.58 -0.39
CA ALA A 440 15.57 23.31 -0.27
C ALA A 440 15.36 24.75 0.25
N GLY A 441 14.22 25.36 -0.06
CA GLY A 441 13.82 26.67 0.44
C GLY A 441 13.28 26.67 1.88
N GLY A 442 13.08 25.49 2.50
CA GLY A 442 12.62 25.34 3.87
C GLY A 442 11.15 25.69 4.11
N CYS A 443 10.32 25.73 3.07
CA CYS A 443 8.89 26.04 3.15
C CYS A 443 7.98 24.96 2.54
N GLY A 444 8.53 23.79 2.24
CA GLY A 444 7.79 22.71 1.62
C GLY A 444 8.47 21.35 1.71
N THR A 445 7.90 20.38 1.01
CA THR A 445 8.35 18.99 0.97
C THR A 445 8.14 18.39 -0.42
N ALA A 446 8.88 17.34 -0.75
CA ALA A 446 8.69 16.61 -2.00
C ALA A 446 7.29 15.98 -2.06
N ASN A 447 6.64 16.04 -3.22
CA ASN A 447 5.27 15.56 -3.41
C ASN A 447 5.18 14.07 -3.83
N GLY A 448 6.31 13.36 -3.87
CA GLY A 448 6.37 11.93 -4.24
C GLY A 448 6.32 11.63 -5.75
N ILE A 449 6.08 12.62 -6.62
CA ILE A 449 6.00 12.44 -8.08
C ILE A 449 7.00 13.34 -8.85
N GLY A 450 8.03 13.84 -8.17
CA GLY A 450 9.10 14.64 -8.78
C GLY A 450 8.89 16.15 -8.76
N GLY A 451 8.02 16.65 -7.87
CA GLY A 451 7.87 18.09 -7.55
C GLY A 451 7.82 18.34 -6.05
N TRP A 452 7.45 19.56 -5.66
CA TRP A 452 7.37 19.98 -4.25
C TRP A 452 6.06 20.70 -3.95
N ASN A 453 5.51 20.46 -2.76
CA ASN A 453 4.37 21.20 -2.23
C ASN A 453 4.85 22.17 -1.14
N ARG A 454 4.17 23.31 -0.99
CA ARG A 454 4.32 24.16 0.20
C ARG A 454 3.69 23.47 1.40
N THR A 455 4.21 23.74 2.59
CA THR A 455 3.70 23.19 3.85
C THR A 455 3.25 24.28 4.80
N HIS A 456 2.18 24.05 5.56
CA HIS A 456 1.74 24.89 6.67
C HIS A 456 1.15 24.04 7.79
N THR A 457 1.40 24.39 9.05
CA THR A 457 0.76 23.74 10.21
C THR A 457 -0.24 24.71 10.82
N ARG A 458 -1.54 24.39 10.71
CA ARG A 458 -2.62 25.22 11.24
C ARG A 458 -2.81 25.03 12.74
N SER A 459 -3.21 26.11 13.42
CA SER A 459 -3.45 26.19 14.85
C SER A 459 -4.87 25.79 15.27
N GLY A 460 -5.82 25.81 14.33
CA GLY A 460 -7.26 25.66 14.61
C GLY A 460 -7.96 26.98 14.94
N GLU A 461 -7.27 28.11 14.78
CA GLU A 461 -7.82 29.46 14.88
C GLU A 461 -7.69 30.18 13.54
N GLU A 462 -8.31 31.36 13.42
CA GLU A 462 -8.24 32.17 12.19
C GLU A 462 -6.80 32.63 11.90
N GLU A 463 -6.34 32.41 10.67
CA GLU A 463 -4.95 32.65 10.26
C GLU A 463 -4.85 33.39 8.92
N VAL A 464 -3.77 34.14 8.75
CA VAL A 464 -3.36 34.74 7.47
C VAL A 464 -1.95 34.25 7.16
N ILE A 465 -1.80 33.49 6.08
CA ILE A 465 -0.52 32.96 5.63
C ILE A 465 0.35 34.12 5.13
N VAL A 466 1.65 34.06 5.45
CA VAL A 466 2.62 35.07 5.02
C VAL A 466 2.66 35.14 3.50
N VAL A 467 2.46 36.33 2.95
CA VAL A 467 2.58 36.58 1.51
C VAL A 467 4.01 36.30 1.03
N VAL A 468 4.09 35.55 -0.06
CA VAL A 468 5.34 35.16 -0.73
C VAL A 468 5.15 35.28 -2.24
N PRO A 469 6.21 35.61 -3.00
CA PRO A 469 6.15 35.56 -4.45
C PRO A 469 5.87 34.15 -4.93
N PHE A 470 5.13 34.04 -6.04
CA PHE A 470 4.94 32.80 -6.77
C PHE A 470 6.29 32.12 -7.02
N ASN A 471 6.37 30.80 -6.82
CA ASN A 471 7.60 30.02 -6.95
C ASN A 471 8.75 30.42 -5.97
N SER A 472 8.42 30.93 -4.78
CA SER A 472 9.42 31.29 -3.76
C SER A 472 9.00 30.94 -2.33
N CYS A 473 9.98 30.61 -1.48
CA CYS A 473 9.80 30.42 -0.04
C CYS A 473 9.94 31.70 0.80
N GLY A 474 10.53 32.76 0.24
CA GLY A 474 10.81 34.00 0.97
C GLY A 474 10.06 35.19 0.39
N PRO A 475 9.56 36.14 1.20
CA PRO A 475 8.92 37.36 0.72
C PRO A 475 9.86 38.15 -0.21
N LEU A 476 9.30 38.96 -1.12
CA LEU A 476 10.06 39.69 -2.16
C LEU A 476 11.17 40.62 -1.66
N ASN A 477 11.32 40.81 -0.35
CA ASN A 477 12.45 41.51 0.22
C ASN A 477 12.87 40.83 1.52
N SER A 478 14.08 40.25 1.53
CA SER A 478 14.87 40.12 2.75
C SER A 478 15.28 41.52 3.21
N ASN A 479 14.33 42.34 3.67
CA ASN A 479 14.65 43.53 4.42
C ASN A 479 14.46 43.14 5.88
N ASP A 480 15.58 42.86 6.54
CA ASP A 480 15.70 43.05 8.00
C ASP A 480 14.85 44.27 8.37
N LEU A 481 14.03 44.12 9.40
CA LEU A 481 13.24 45.23 9.91
C LEU A 481 14.19 46.35 10.32
N GLU A 482 14.28 47.42 9.52
CA GLU A 482 15.07 48.61 9.83
C GLU A 482 14.37 49.45 10.91
N ILE A 483 14.46 48.96 12.14
CA ILE A 483 14.27 49.73 13.36
C ILE A 483 15.66 50.22 13.79
N GLY A 484 15.75 51.45 14.32
CA GLY A 484 17.04 52.04 14.70
C GLY A 484 17.77 51.19 15.76
N SER A 485 18.85 51.72 16.36
CA SER A 485 19.60 50.96 17.38
C SER A 485 18.72 50.56 18.57
N VAL A 486 18.27 49.30 18.61
CA VAL A 486 17.51 48.72 19.72
C VAL A 486 18.46 48.43 20.88
N SER A 487 18.02 48.72 22.10
CA SER A 487 18.78 48.39 23.31
C SER A 487 17.94 47.61 24.29
N ILE A 488 18.55 46.59 24.92
CA ILE A 488 17.90 45.72 25.91
C ILE A 488 18.71 45.80 27.19
N PHE A 489 18.08 46.21 28.30
CA PHE A 489 18.76 46.33 29.58
C PHE A 489 17.79 46.21 30.78
N PRO A 490 18.24 45.61 31.90
CA PRO A 490 19.46 44.82 32.02
C PRO A 490 19.39 43.55 31.16
N ASN A 491 20.52 43.16 30.58
CA ASN A 491 20.70 41.90 29.87
C ASN A 491 22.08 41.35 30.25
N PRO A 492 22.20 40.29 31.08
CA PRO A 492 21.12 39.40 31.50
C PRO A 492 20.06 40.00 32.43
N SER A 493 18.83 39.49 32.34
CA SER A 493 17.67 39.84 33.17
C SER A 493 17.65 39.07 34.47
N ASN A 494 17.17 39.71 35.54
CA ASN A 494 16.89 39.07 36.84
C ASN A 494 15.45 39.42 37.29
N GLY A 495 14.50 39.24 36.36
CA GLY A 495 13.06 39.41 36.59
C GLY A 495 12.39 40.42 35.65
N VAL A 496 13.06 41.53 35.31
CA VAL A 496 12.54 42.53 34.37
C VAL A 496 13.68 43.10 33.52
N SER A 497 13.50 43.12 32.20
CA SER A 497 14.31 43.85 31.24
C SER A 497 13.46 44.90 30.53
N TYR A 498 14.09 45.94 30.00
CA TYR A 498 13.46 46.91 29.12
C TYR A 498 14.03 46.78 27.73
N ILE A 499 13.17 46.93 26.73
CA ILE A 499 13.57 47.07 25.33
C ILE A 499 13.20 48.47 24.85
N ASP A 500 14.21 49.21 24.41
CA ASP A 500 14.02 50.49 23.72
C ASP A 500 14.05 50.24 22.22
N VAL A 501 12.92 50.49 21.55
CA VAL A 501 12.76 50.26 20.11
C VAL A 501 12.51 51.60 19.41
N PRO A 502 13.53 52.17 18.74
CA PRO A 502 13.33 53.31 17.89
C PRO A 502 12.43 52.90 16.71
N ASN A 503 11.26 53.51 16.62
CA ASN A 503 10.31 53.31 15.52
C ASN A 503 10.22 54.58 14.66
N PRO A 504 11.30 54.99 13.96
CA PRO A 504 11.34 56.24 13.19
C PRO A 504 10.38 56.25 12.01
N ASN A 505 10.02 55.06 11.51
CA ASN A 505 9.16 54.86 10.35
C ASN A 505 7.67 54.74 10.71
N GLY A 506 7.33 54.69 12.00
CA GLY A 506 5.95 54.67 12.48
C GLY A 506 5.20 53.36 12.23
N TYR A 507 5.92 52.23 12.09
CA TYR A 507 5.33 50.91 11.87
C TYR A 507 4.52 50.42 13.08
N THR A 508 3.58 49.51 12.86
CA THR A 508 2.94 48.75 13.94
C THR A 508 3.84 47.57 14.30
N LEU A 509 4.59 47.72 15.39
CA LEU A 509 5.55 46.69 15.82
C LEU A 509 4.94 45.74 16.85
N ARG A 510 5.14 44.44 16.64
CA ARG A 510 4.80 43.36 17.58
C ARG A 510 6.06 42.62 17.97
N MET A 511 6.12 42.13 19.20
CA MET A 511 7.26 41.37 19.72
C MET A 511 6.81 40.01 20.26
N ASN A 512 7.49 38.96 19.84
CA ASN A 512 7.40 37.61 20.37
C ASN A 512 8.67 37.26 21.16
N ILE A 513 8.53 36.49 22.23
CA ILE A 513 9.66 35.87 22.93
C ILE A 513 9.69 34.41 22.54
N VAL A 514 10.80 33.96 21.99
CA VAL A 514 11.03 32.59 21.52
C VAL A 514 12.20 31.99 22.30
N ASP A 515 12.09 30.71 22.69
CA ASP A 515 13.21 29.99 23.30
C ASP A 515 14.24 29.52 22.25
N ILE A 516 15.30 28.84 22.70
CA ILE A 516 16.36 28.34 21.80
C ILE A 516 15.89 27.26 20.81
N THR A 517 14.72 26.65 21.03
CA THR A 517 14.14 25.64 20.15
C THR A 517 13.20 26.25 19.10
N GLY A 518 12.99 27.57 19.16
CA GLY A 518 12.08 28.28 18.27
C GLY A 518 10.63 28.29 18.75
N LYS A 519 10.33 27.72 19.93
CA LYS A 519 9.00 27.74 20.52
C LYS A 519 8.70 29.12 21.10
N THR A 520 7.58 29.71 20.70
CA THR A 520 7.12 30.97 21.28
C THR A 520 6.70 30.75 22.73
N VAL A 521 7.39 31.42 23.66
CA VAL A 521 7.10 31.39 25.09
C VAL A 521 6.26 32.58 25.53
N ARG A 522 6.18 33.64 24.71
CA ARG A 522 5.26 34.77 24.91
C ARG A 522 4.93 35.45 23.58
N GLU A 523 3.66 35.71 23.34
CA GLU A 523 3.16 36.21 22.07
C GLU A 523 2.77 37.70 22.07
N ASN A 524 2.97 38.31 20.90
CA ASN A 524 2.19 39.40 20.35
C ASN A 524 2.09 40.68 21.21
N ALA A 525 3.17 41.01 21.91
CA ALA A 525 3.29 42.28 22.62
C ALA A 525 3.35 43.45 21.63
N VAL A 526 2.34 44.32 21.63
CA VAL A 526 2.33 45.54 20.79
C VAL A 526 3.25 46.58 21.40
N LEU A 527 4.26 47.01 20.64
CA LEU A 527 5.23 48.02 21.05
C LEU A 527 4.70 49.42 20.75
N ASN A 528 3.75 49.90 21.55
CA ASN A 528 3.08 51.20 21.39
C ASN A 528 3.87 52.39 21.99
N THR A 529 4.93 52.10 22.75
CA THR A 529 5.82 53.09 23.39
C THR A 529 7.26 52.85 22.95
N THR A 530 8.09 53.90 23.01
CA THR A 530 9.52 53.79 22.68
C THR A 530 10.27 52.82 23.60
N ARG A 531 9.80 52.64 24.83
CA ARG A 531 10.30 51.68 25.81
C ARG A 531 9.21 50.71 26.19
N TYR A 532 9.51 49.42 26.14
CA TYR A 532 8.59 48.35 26.55
C TYR A 532 9.22 47.51 27.68
N GLU A 533 8.39 47.09 28.63
CA GLU A 533 8.81 46.27 29.77
C GLU A 533 8.67 44.78 29.45
N VAL A 534 9.75 44.03 29.61
CA VAL A 534 9.82 42.59 29.41
C VAL A 534 9.97 41.91 30.76
N ASN A 535 8.86 41.44 31.32
CA ASN A 535 8.87 40.64 32.54
C ASN A 535 9.34 39.21 32.23
N THR A 536 10.42 38.78 32.88
CA THR A 536 11.07 37.49 32.71
C THR A 536 10.97 36.59 33.95
N THR A 537 10.18 36.97 34.98
CA THR A 537 10.10 36.23 36.25
C THR A 537 9.53 34.82 36.12
N ASP A 538 8.75 34.58 35.08
CA ASP A 538 8.10 33.31 34.73
C ASP A 538 8.89 32.51 33.69
N LEU A 539 10.03 33.03 33.21
CA LEU A 539 10.89 32.34 32.26
C LEU A 539 12.00 31.59 33.00
N ASN A 540 12.28 30.36 32.58
CA ASN A 540 13.42 29.60 33.10
C ASN A 540 14.75 30.28 32.71
N PRO A 541 15.81 30.22 33.54
CA PRO A 541 17.11 30.74 33.18
C PRO A 541 17.63 30.16 31.85
N GLY A 542 18.07 31.02 30.95
CA GLY A 542 18.42 30.62 29.58
C GLY A 542 18.56 31.76 28.59
N LEU A 543 18.86 31.41 27.34
CA LEU A 543 18.87 32.34 26.21
C LEU A 543 17.49 32.33 25.53
N TYR A 544 16.95 33.52 25.29
CA TYR A 544 15.73 33.75 24.54
C TYR A 544 15.99 34.73 23.40
N PHE A 545 15.12 34.72 22.42
CA PHE A 545 15.12 35.62 21.29
C PHE A 545 13.86 36.49 21.34
N LEU A 546 14.03 37.80 21.16
CA LEU A 546 12.95 38.76 20.96
C LEU A 546 12.81 38.95 19.45
N ASN A 547 11.76 38.37 18.87
CA ASN A 547 11.43 38.53 17.47
C ASN A 547 10.46 39.71 17.30
N ILE A 548 10.93 40.81 16.71
CA ILE A 548 10.12 41.99 16.44
C ILE A 548 9.68 41.94 14.98
N VAL A 549 8.38 42.08 14.74
CA VAL A 549 7.77 42.05 13.41
C VAL A 549 6.92 43.31 13.19
N ASN A 550 6.91 43.83 11.96
CA ASN A 550 6.02 44.92 11.56
C ASN A 550 4.79 44.40 10.78
N GLU A 551 3.88 45.29 10.40
CA GLU A 551 2.70 44.99 9.58
C GLU A 551 3.03 44.52 8.14
N ARG A 552 4.30 44.48 7.76
CA ARG A 552 4.80 44.02 6.46
C ARG A 552 5.60 42.71 6.59
N SER A 553 5.49 42.02 7.72
CA SER A 553 6.19 40.77 8.02
C SER A 553 7.72 40.87 7.98
N GLN A 554 8.28 42.08 8.08
CA GLN A 554 9.73 42.28 8.22
C GLN A 554 10.13 42.00 9.67
N THR A 555 11.21 41.26 9.88
CA THR A 555 11.63 40.81 11.21
C THR A 555 12.97 41.38 11.64
N ALA A 556 13.14 41.64 12.94
CA ALA A 556 14.43 41.87 13.60
C ALA A 556 14.52 41.04 14.88
N VAL A 557 15.65 40.36 15.09
CA VAL A 557 15.84 39.41 16.19
C VAL A 557 16.90 39.92 17.16
N TYR A 558 16.58 39.94 18.46
CA TYR A 558 17.51 40.33 19.52
C TYR A 558 17.64 39.26 20.59
N LYS A 559 18.80 39.18 21.24
CA LYS A 559 19.07 38.20 22.29
C LYS A 559 18.71 38.75 23.67
N LEU A 560 18.00 37.95 24.46
CA LEU A 560 17.70 38.21 25.87
C LEU A 560 18.19 37.02 26.71
N MET A 561 19.10 37.27 27.65
CA MET A 561 19.54 36.28 28.62
C MET A 561 18.72 36.45 29.91
N VAL A 562 18.21 35.36 30.48
CA VAL A 562 17.51 35.32 31.77
C VAL A 562 18.35 34.55 32.78
N GLN A 563 18.53 35.10 33.99
CA GLN A 563 19.31 34.51 35.09
C GLN A 563 18.44 34.02 36.24
#